data_AF-A0A7Y9KJE5-F1
#
_entry.id   AF-A0A7Y9KJE5-F1
#
_cell.length_a   1.000
_cell.length_b   1.000
_cell.length_c   1.000
_cell.angle_alpha   90.00
_cell.angle_beta   90.00
_cell.angle_gamma   90.00
#
_symmetry.space_group_name_H-M   'P 1'
#
loop_
_entity.id
_entity.type
_entity.pdbx_description
1 polymer ?
#
loop_
_entity_poly.entity_id
_entity_poly.type
_entity_poly.pdbx_seq_one_letter_code
_entity_poly.pdbx_strand_id
1 'polypeptide(L)'
;MVPISRKQSLLTWLPATILLLVIAGVVFGTVAVQNSWWAEDAPEASADQKASDGSTMLTDAGFDYANVEGIVRVRIGDSGLSARELGLPEDGEKTAEFRRPVRAVIAGRDDVYVVDDIATLTARSEDDRLASVTLRFDVVSTWSDGVDLLRRHAEKLGWDPAQLDGLDEQLAEFNRDGEGDSFTATITSDDGGATVTGVLVFDRASGITPVFVEFTPAP
;
A
#
# COMPACT_ATOMS: atom_id res chain seq x y z
N MET A 1 -57.09 1.98 51.35
CA MET A 1 -55.68 1.77 51.00
C MET A 1 -55.34 0.32 51.31
N VAL A 2 -55.20 -0.53 50.29
CA VAL A 2 -54.89 -1.95 50.48
C VAL A 2 -53.37 -2.10 50.67
N PRO A 3 -52.89 -2.74 51.76
CA PRO A 3 -51.47 -2.93 51.97
C PRO A 3 -50.94 -4.01 51.03
N ILE A 4 -50.06 -3.64 50.10
CA ILE A 4 -49.38 -4.60 49.23
C ILE A 4 -48.40 -5.40 50.08
N SER A 5 -48.59 -6.73 50.14
CA SER A 5 -47.71 -7.59 50.93
C SER A 5 -46.32 -7.65 50.30
N ARG A 6 -45.25 -7.57 51.10
CA ARG A 6 -43.84 -7.60 50.66
C ARG A 6 -43.49 -8.77 49.73
N LYS A 7 -44.25 -9.87 49.76
CA LYS A 7 -44.04 -11.04 48.90
C LYS A 7 -44.49 -10.82 47.44
N GLN A 8 -45.46 -9.93 47.19
CA GLN A 8 -45.92 -9.65 45.83
C GLN A 8 -44.96 -8.73 45.07
N SER A 9 -44.28 -7.79 45.72
CA SER A 9 -43.31 -6.93 45.02
C SER A 9 -42.04 -7.67 44.59
N LEU A 10 -41.68 -8.75 45.30
CA LEU A 10 -40.53 -9.61 44.96
C LEU A 10 -40.78 -10.44 43.68
N LEU A 11 -42.01 -10.89 43.44
CA LEU A 11 -42.39 -11.64 42.23
C LEU A 11 -42.56 -10.74 41.00
N THR A 12 -42.84 -9.45 41.17
CA THR A 12 -42.95 -8.49 40.06
C THR A 12 -41.59 -8.09 39.48
N TRP A 13 -40.54 -8.08 40.32
CA TRP A 13 -39.19 -7.67 39.89
C TRP A 13 -38.39 -8.81 39.26
N LEU A 14 -38.69 -10.06 39.61
CA LEU A 14 -37.93 -11.23 39.15
C LEU A 14 -37.87 -11.35 37.60
N PRO A 15 -38.97 -11.18 36.85
CA PRO A 15 -38.94 -11.22 35.39
C PRO A 15 -38.13 -10.06 34.79
N ALA A 16 -38.23 -8.87 35.38
CA ALA A 16 -37.49 -7.69 34.93
C ALA A 16 -35.97 -7.87 35.14
N THR A 17 -35.56 -8.43 36.28
CA THR A 17 -34.15 -8.72 36.57
C THR A 17 -33.58 -9.80 35.65
N ILE A 18 -34.34 -10.86 35.36
CA ILE A 18 -33.93 -11.91 34.41
C ILE A 18 -33.77 -11.32 33.01
N LEU A 19 -34.71 -10.49 32.57
CA LEU A 19 -34.61 -9.82 31.27
C LEU A 19 -33.36 -8.92 31.22
N LEU A 20 -33.08 -8.18 32.29
CA LEU A 20 -31.87 -7.35 32.41
C LEU A 20 -30.58 -8.18 32.31
N LEU A 21 -30.54 -9.34 32.95
CA LEU A 21 -29.39 -10.26 32.87
C LEU A 21 -29.23 -10.86 31.47
N VAL A 22 -30.33 -11.18 30.78
CA VAL A 22 -30.30 -11.65 29.39
C VAL A 22 -29.82 -10.54 28.46
N ILE A 23 -30.33 -9.32 28.60
CA ILE A 23 -29.87 -8.16 27.81
C ILE A 23 -28.40 -7.89 28.09
N ALA A 24 -27.97 -7.89 29.36
CA ALA A 24 -26.57 -7.72 29.72
C ALA A 24 -25.68 -8.84 29.15
N GLY A 25 -26.15 -10.09 29.17
CA GLY A 25 -25.46 -11.24 28.57
C GLY A 25 -25.35 -11.16 27.06
N VAL A 26 -26.40 -10.68 26.38
CA VAL A 26 -26.39 -10.44 24.92
C VAL A 26 -25.44 -9.29 24.59
N VAL A 27 -25.51 -8.17 25.31
CA VAL A 27 -24.59 -7.03 25.13
C VAL A 27 -23.15 -7.45 25.39
N PHE A 28 -22.88 -8.21 26.45
CA PHE A 28 -21.53 -8.72 26.75
C PHE A 28 -21.06 -9.73 25.70
N GLY A 29 -21.95 -10.61 25.22
CA GLY A 29 -21.67 -11.51 24.11
C GLY A 29 -21.36 -10.77 22.81
N THR A 30 -22.10 -9.69 22.51
CA THR A 30 -21.86 -8.84 21.34
C THR A 30 -20.53 -8.09 21.46
N VAL A 31 -20.19 -7.53 22.63
CA VAL A 31 -18.90 -6.88 22.88
C VAL A 31 -17.75 -7.90 22.82
N ALA A 32 -17.94 -9.10 23.35
CA ALA A 32 -16.94 -10.17 23.28
C ALA A 32 -16.75 -10.71 21.87
N VAL A 33 -17.80 -10.72 21.04
CA VAL A 33 -17.71 -11.07 19.61
C VAL A 33 -17.07 -9.93 18.80
N GLN A 34 -17.32 -8.66 19.13
CA GLN A 34 -16.66 -7.51 18.50
C GLN A 34 -15.16 -7.43 18.79
N ASN A 35 -14.71 -7.88 19.96
CA ASN A 35 -13.28 -7.96 20.34
C ASN A 35 -12.69 -9.36 20.08
N SER A 36 -13.28 -10.11 19.16
CA SER A 36 -12.86 -11.47 18.88
C SER A 36 -12.05 -11.54 17.59
N TRP A 37 -10.92 -12.25 17.64
CA TRP A 37 -10.00 -12.45 16.51
C TRP A 37 -10.63 -13.04 15.23
N TRP A 38 -11.86 -13.58 15.28
CA TRP A 38 -12.63 -14.05 14.12
C TRP A 38 -13.67 -13.04 13.58
N ALA A 39 -13.84 -11.89 14.22
CA ALA A 39 -14.71 -10.79 13.80
C ALA A 39 -13.97 -9.45 13.63
N GLU A 40 -12.64 -9.44 13.77
CA GLU A 40 -11.81 -8.28 13.52
C GLU A 40 -11.79 -7.98 12.01
N ASP A 41 -12.55 -6.98 11.56
CA ASP A 41 -12.54 -6.50 10.17
C ASP A 41 -11.16 -5.93 9.76
N ALA A 42 -10.29 -5.64 10.74
CA ALA A 42 -8.88 -5.31 10.54
C ALA A 42 -8.08 -5.77 11.78
N PRO A 43 -7.35 -6.90 11.74
CA PRO A 43 -6.45 -7.27 12.83
C PRO A 43 -5.51 -6.10 13.15
N GLU A 44 -5.45 -5.70 14.43
CA GLU A 44 -4.51 -4.69 14.89
C GLU A 44 -3.10 -5.16 14.54
N ALA A 45 -2.41 -4.38 13.71
CA ALA A 45 -1.10 -4.78 13.21
C ALA A 45 -0.13 -4.98 14.37
N SER A 46 0.53 -6.13 14.41
CA SER A 46 1.61 -6.37 15.36
C SER A 46 2.86 -5.55 15.00
N ALA A 47 3.80 -5.40 15.95
CA ALA A 47 4.98 -4.55 15.78
C ALA A 47 5.93 -5.01 14.66
N ASP A 48 5.82 -6.26 14.21
CA ASP A 48 6.53 -6.83 13.06
C ASP A 48 5.80 -6.61 11.72
N GLN A 49 4.57 -6.10 11.75
CA GLN A 49 3.74 -5.80 10.58
C GLN A 49 3.67 -4.30 10.27
N LYS A 50 3.64 -3.48 11.32
CA LYS A 50 3.55 -2.02 11.22
C LYS A 50 4.59 -1.35 12.11
N ALA A 51 5.32 -0.42 11.52
CA ALA A 51 6.33 0.35 12.20
C ALA A 51 5.71 1.42 13.13
N SER A 52 6.52 1.96 14.04
CA SER A 52 6.09 2.94 15.04
C SER A 52 5.52 4.23 14.45
N ASP A 53 5.91 4.57 13.21
CA ASP A 53 5.54 5.78 12.50
C ASP A 53 4.31 5.61 11.59
N GLY A 54 3.70 4.41 11.62
CA GLY A 54 2.55 4.03 10.83
C GLY A 54 2.86 3.39 9.47
N SER A 55 4.13 3.33 9.08
CA SER A 55 4.58 2.65 7.86
C SER A 55 4.41 1.14 7.97
N THR A 56 4.28 0.48 6.83
CA THR A 56 4.35 -0.98 6.75
C THR A 56 5.79 -1.42 7.03
N MET A 57 5.96 -2.46 7.86
CA MET A 57 7.27 -3.08 8.02
C MET A 57 7.71 -3.70 6.70
N LEU A 58 8.95 -3.44 6.26
CA LEU A 58 9.53 -3.97 5.03
C LEU A 58 10.11 -5.36 5.29
N THR A 59 9.28 -6.23 5.86
CA THR A 59 9.56 -7.62 6.24
C THR A 59 8.50 -8.53 5.63
N ASP A 60 8.69 -9.85 5.68
CA ASP A 60 7.70 -10.78 5.14
C ASP A 60 6.36 -10.66 5.88
N ALA A 61 6.40 -10.46 7.20
CA ALA A 61 5.21 -10.26 8.02
C ALA A 61 4.46 -8.96 7.67
N GLY A 62 5.18 -7.86 7.45
CA GLY A 62 4.58 -6.60 7.03
C GLY A 62 3.99 -6.64 5.62
N PHE A 63 4.65 -7.34 4.68
CA PHE A 63 4.09 -7.55 3.34
C PHE A 63 2.89 -8.50 3.33
N ASP A 64 2.88 -9.54 4.16
CA ASP A 64 1.70 -10.39 4.35
C ASP A 64 0.53 -9.60 4.96
N TYR A 65 0.80 -8.70 5.90
CA TYR A 65 -0.21 -7.80 6.43
C TYR A 65 -0.74 -6.84 5.36
N ALA A 66 0.14 -6.23 4.56
CA ALA A 66 -0.26 -5.36 3.45
C ALA A 66 -1.11 -6.10 2.40
N ASN A 67 -0.87 -7.39 2.17
CA ASN A 67 -1.74 -8.24 1.34
C ASN A 67 -3.17 -8.38 1.91
N VAL A 68 -3.30 -8.45 3.23
CA VAL A 68 -4.60 -8.52 3.93
C VAL A 68 -5.29 -7.15 3.94
N GLU A 69 -4.56 -6.09 4.29
CA GLU A 69 -5.08 -4.73 4.35
C GLU A 69 -5.39 -4.16 2.95
N GLY A 70 -4.65 -4.58 1.94
CA GLY A 70 -4.71 -4.04 0.58
C GLY A 70 -3.98 -2.71 0.40
N ILE A 71 -3.17 -2.30 1.40
CA ILE A 71 -2.44 -1.03 1.40
C ILE A 71 -1.03 -1.26 1.92
N VAL A 72 -0.04 -0.68 1.25
CA VAL A 72 1.33 -0.53 1.75
C VAL A 72 1.64 0.94 1.98
N ARG A 73 2.21 1.29 3.13
CA ARG A 73 2.56 2.66 3.50
C ARG A 73 4.05 2.76 3.72
N VAL A 74 4.71 3.72 3.08
CA VAL A 74 6.15 3.90 3.21
C VAL A 74 6.47 5.38 3.34
N ARG A 75 7.38 5.73 4.24
CA ARG A 75 7.94 7.08 4.36
C ARG A 75 9.39 7.07 3.91
N ILE A 76 9.74 7.97 2.99
CA ILE A 76 11.09 8.11 2.43
C ILE A 76 11.73 9.46 2.84
N GLY A 77 13.06 9.50 2.81
CA GLY A 77 13.87 10.66 3.21
C GLY A 77 14.00 10.85 4.72
N ASP A 78 14.46 12.03 5.15
CA ASP A 78 14.87 12.31 6.54
C ASP A 78 13.76 12.16 7.59
N SER A 79 12.50 12.19 7.15
CA SER A 79 11.34 12.00 8.03
C SER A 79 10.98 10.52 8.26
N GLY A 80 11.56 9.61 7.48
CA GLY A 80 11.35 8.17 7.58
C GLY A 80 12.17 7.54 8.70
N LEU A 81 11.75 6.33 9.10
CA LEU A 81 12.53 5.47 9.98
C LEU A 81 13.78 4.95 9.26
N SER A 82 14.79 4.52 10.04
CA SER A 82 15.97 3.85 9.49
C SER A 82 15.59 2.53 8.80
N ALA A 83 16.47 2.03 7.92
CA ALA A 83 16.28 0.76 7.25
C ALA A 83 16.08 -0.39 8.25
N ARG A 84 16.89 -0.43 9.32
CA ARG A 84 16.75 -1.45 10.39
C ARG A 84 15.45 -1.34 11.17
N GLU A 85 14.96 -0.12 11.44
CA GLU A 85 13.65 0.08 12.07
C GLU A 85 12.49 -0.35 11.18
N LEU A 86 12.65 -0.31 9.85
CA LEU A 86 11.71 -0.86 8.88
C LEU A 86 11.90 -2.37 8.66
N GLY A 87 12.90 -3.01 9.27
CA GLY A 87 13.18 -4.43 9.13
C GLY A 87 13.99 -4.82 7.89
N LEU A 88 14.63 -3.85 7.24
CA LEU A 88 15.62 -4.07 6.18
C LEU A 88 17.04 -4.19 6.76
N PRO A 89 17.99 -4.80 6.01
CA PRO A 89 19.42 -4.67 6.30
C PRO A 89 19.89 -3.21 6.11
N GLU A 90 21.06 -2.88 6.68
CA GLU A 90 21.70 -1.56 6.52
C GLU A 90 21.92 -1.20 5.04
N ASP A 91 22.51 -2.14 4.30
CA ASP A 91 22.61 -2.11 2.83
C ASP A 91 21.96 -3.37 2.26
N GLY A 92 20.98 -3.21 1.38
CA GLY A 92 20.37 -4.35 0.72
C GLY A 92 19.06 -4.01 0.05
N GLU A 93 18.34 -5.08 -0.32
CA GLU A 93 17.08 -4.97 -1.02
C GLU A 93 16.13 -6.05 -0.52
N LYS A 94 14.84 -5.71 -0.50
CA LYS A 94 13.78 -6.69 -0.32
C LYS A 94 12.64 -6.43 -1.29
N THR A 95 12.17 -7.52 -1.91
CA THR A 95 11.07 -7.50 -2.87
C THR A 95 9.89 -8.31 -2.33
N ALA A 96 8.68 -7.78 -2.54
CA ALA A 96 7.42 -8.41 -2.19
C ALA A 96 6.51 -8.50 -3.41
N GLU A 97 5.94 -9.68 -3.65
CA GLU A 97 4.85 -9.86 -4.61
C GLU A 97 3.52 -9.98 -3.88
N PHE A 98 2.55 -9.17 -4.30
CA PHE A 98 1.23 -9.15 -3.68
C PHE A 98 0.30 -10.15 -4.37
N ARG A 99 -0.49 -10.87 -3.57
CA ARG A 99 -1.46 -11.89 -4.06
C ARG A 99 -2.64 -11.25 -4.79
N ARG A 100 -2.87 -9.98 -4.55
CA ARG A 100 -3.87 -9.12 -5.18
C ARG A 100 -3.28 -7.71 -5.27
N PRO A 101 -3.67 -6.91 -6.27
CA PRO A 101 -3.15 -5.55 -6.37
C PRO A 101 -3.44 -4.76 -5.11
N VAL A 102 -2.43 -4.04 -4.61
CA VAL A 102 -2.53 -3.20 -3.42
C VAL A 102 -2.35 -1.73 -3.78
N ARG A 103 -2.83 -0.84 -2.91
CA ARG A 103 -2.53 0.58 -2.96
C ARG A 103 -1.22 0.87 -2.25
N ALA A 104 -0.29 1.54 -2.90
CA ALA A 104 0.88 2.11 -2.27
C ALA A 104 0.63 3.58 -1.89
N VAL A 105 0.99 3.94 -0.66
CA VAL A 105 1.00 5.32 -0.17
C VAL A 105 2.44 5.64 0.23
N ILE A 106 3.08 6.52 -0.52
CA ILE A 106 4.46 6.93 -0.31
C ILE A 106 4.46 8.37 0.22
N ALA A 107 5.01 8.59 1.41
CA ALA A 107 5.17 9.91 1.99
C ALA A 107 6.63 10.36 1.86
N GLY A 108 6.86 11.56 1.33
CA GLY A 108 8.18 12.19 1.28
C GLY A 108 8.03 13.65 1.68
N ARG A 109 8.81 14.12 2.66
CA ARG A 109 8.69 15.48 3.23
C ARG A 109 7.22 15.84 3.53
N ASP A 110 6.68 16.85 2.83
CA ASP A 110 5.30 17.34 2.98
C ASP A 110 4.32 16.75 1.94
N ASP A 111 4.81 15.90 1.03
CA ASP A 111 4.04 15.31 -0.06
C ASP A 111 3.64 13.86 0.21
N VAL A 112 2.49 13.48 -0.34
CA VAL A 112 1.96 12.10 -0.28
C VAL A 112 1.55 11.67 -1.68
N TYR A 113 2.20 10.60 -2.15
CA TYR A 113 1.94 9.97 -3.42
C TYR A 113 1.09 8.72 -3.20
N VAL A 114 0.05 8.56 -4.01
CA VAL A 114 -0.83 7.39 -3.97
C VAL A 114 -0.82 6.71 -5.33
N VAL A 115 -0.41 5.44 -5.33
CA VAL A 115 -0.36 4.60 -6.53
C VAL A 115 -1.22 3.38 -6.29
N ASP A 116 -2.23 3.18 -7.14
CA ASP A 116 -3.12 2.02 -7.07
C ASP A 116 -2.60 0.88 -7.97
N ASP A 117 -3.19 -0.31 -7.81
CA ASP A 117 -2.95 -1.47 -8.67
C ASP A 117 -1.50 -2.01 -8.70
N ILE A 118 -0.82 -1.99 -7.55
CA ILE A 118 0.56 -2.46 -7.39
C ILE A 118 0.59 -3.98 -7.15
N ALA A 119 1.33 -4.70 -7.99
CA ALA A 119 1.58 -6.14 -7.84
C ALA A 119 2.91 -6.45 -7.16
N THR A 120 3.90 -5.55 -7.25
CA THR A 120 5.21 -5.78 -6.65
C THR A 120 5.75 -4.50 -6.05
N LEU A 121 6.39 -4.62 -4.89
CA LEU A 121 7.17 -3.55 -4.28
C LEU A 121 8.58 -4.06 -4.01
N THR A 122 9.57 -3.29 -4.42
CA THR A 122 10.98 -3.49 -4.13
C THR A 122 11.47 -2.31 -3.31
N ALA A 123 12.00 -2.56 -2.12
CA ALA A 123 12.60 -1.54 -1.27
C ALA A 123 14.10 -1.77 -1.18
N ARG A 124 14.88 -0.71 -1.41
CA ARG A 124 16.34 -0.73 -1.34
C ARG A 124 16.81 0.16 -0.19
N SER A 125 17.71 -0.36 0.63
CA SER A 125 18.40 0.40 1.68
C SER A 125 19.88 0.59 1.38
N GLU A 126 20.39 1.75 1.79
CA GLU A 126 21.81 2.11 1.77
C GLU A 126 22.12 2.95 3.02
N ASP A 127 23.25 2.71 3.68
CA ASP A 127 23.71 3.45 4.87
C ASP A 127 22.62 3.56 5.97
N ASP A 128 21.89 2.47 6.24
CA ASP A 128 20.79 2.39 7.21
C ASP A 128 19.59 3.31 6.90
N ARG A 129 19.42 3.69 5.62
CA ARG A 129 18.32 4.52 5.15
C ARG A 129 17.60 3.84 4.00
N LEU A 130 16.33 4.16 3.84
CA LEU A 130 15.56 3.74 2.68
C LEU A 130 15.96 4.60 1.47
N ALA A 131 16.71 4.00 0.55
CA ALA A 131 17.29 4.64 -0.62
C ALA A 131 16.29 4.73 -1.78
N SER A 132 15.50 3.68 -2.01
CA SER A 132 14.42 3.74 -2.99
C SER A 132 13.28 2.76 -2.70
N VAL A 133 12.11 3.09 -3.25
CA VAL A 133 10.94 2.20 -3.31
C VAL A 133 10.48 2.13 -4.76
N THR A 134 10.55 0.95 -5.36
CA THR A 134 10.11 0.69 -6.73
C THR A 134 8.84 -0.13 -6.71
N LEU A 135 7.81 0.37 -7.39
CA LEU A 135 6.50 -0.25 -7.51
C LEU A 135 6.34 -0.78 -8.94
N ARG A 136 5.79 -1.99 -9.09
CA ARG A 136 5.36 -2.55 -10.38
C ARG A 136 3.84 -2.67 -10.40
N PHE A 137 3.22 -2.18 -11.46
CA PHE A 137 1.77 -2.36 -11.68
C PHE A 137 1.43 -3.81 -12.06
N ASP A 138 0.22 -4.25 -11.71
CA ASP A 138 -0.26 -5.63 -11.96
C ASP A 138 -0.51 -5.94 -13.44
N VAL A 139 -1.03 -4.98 -14.21
CA VAL A 139 -1.56 -5.27 -15.56
C VAL A 139 -1.12 -4.20 -16.55
N VAL A 140 0.03 -4.41 -17.18
CA VAL A 140 0.38 -3.71 -18.41
C VAL A 140 0.91 -4.72 -19.44
N SER A 141 0.05 -5.07 -20.39
CA SER A 141 0.38 -6.06 -21.43
C SER A 141 0.84 -5.43 -22.73
N THR A 142 0.48 -4.18 -23.01
CA THR A 142 0.83 -3.52 -24.27
C THR A 142 1.46 -2.15 -24.04
N TRP A 143 2.21 -1.68 -25.03
CA TRP A 143 2.84 -0.35 -25.00
C TRP A 143 1.83 0.77 -24.78
N SER A 144 0.72 0.77 -25.53
CA SER A 144 -0.32 1.79 -25.41
C SER A 144 -0.95 1.80 -24.02
N ASP A 145 -1.19 0.63 -23.43
CA ASP A 145 -1.74 0.54 -22.07
C ASP A 145 -0.77 1.15 -21.05
N GLY A 146 0.54 0.94 -21.25
CA GLY A 146 1.59 1.47 -20.37
C GLY A 146 1.72 2.99 -20.47
N VAL A 147 1.72 3.53 -21.69
CA VAL A 147 1.77 4.99 -21.90
C VAL A 147 0.52 5.65 -21.31
N ASP A 148 -0.66 5.06 -21.55
CA ASP A 148 -1.91 5.57 -20.98
C ASP A 148 -1.94 5.47 -19.45
N LEU A 149 -1.33 4.45 -18.87
CA LEU A 149 -1.19 4.31 -17.43
C LEU A 149 -0.35 5.44 -16.83
N LEU A 150 0.80 5.77 -17.45
CA LEU A 150 1.62 6.89 -17.00
C LEU A 150 0.89 8.23 -17.18
N ARG A 151 0.19 8.44 -18.30
CA ARG A 151 -0.62 9.65 -18.51
C ARG A 151 -1.67 9.85 -17.41
N ARG A 152 -2.34 8.77 -16.98
CA ARG A 152 -3.34 8.82 -15.89
C ARG A 152 -2.72 9.18 -14.53
N HIS A 153 -1.45 8.87 -14.32
CA HIS A 153 -0.74 9.15 -13.07
C HIS A 153 0.11 10.42 -13.10
N ALA A 154 0.35 11.00 -14.28
CA ALA A 154 1.30 12.10 -14.46
C ALA A 154 1.04 13.27 -13.50
N GLU A 155 -0.18 13.82 -13.48
CA GLU A 155 -0.53 14.93 -12.59
C GLU A 155 -0.38 14.57 -11.11
N LYS A 156 -0.76 13.35 -10.71
CA LYS A 156 -0.69 12.89 -9.32
C LYS A 156 0.74 12.65 -8.83
N LEU A 157 1.65 12.35 -9.76
CA LEU A 157 3.05 12.05 -9.49
C LEU A 157 3.98 13.21 -9.85
N GLY A 158 3.41 14.37 -10.23
CA GLY A 158 4.16 15.59 -10.56
C GLY A 158 4.91 15.53 -11.89
N TRP A 159 4.62 14.55 -12.75
CA TRP A 159 5.26 14.45 -14.06
C TRP A 159 4.67 15.44 -15.06
N ASP A 160 5.53 15.95 -15.94
CA ASP A 160 5.08 16.74 -17.09
C ASP A 160 4.57 15.80 -18.20
N PRO A 161 3.27 15.88 -18.58
CA PRO A 161 2.73 15.06 -19.66
C PRO A 161 3.49 15.18 -20.98
N ALA A 162 4.18 16.32 -21.23
CA ALA A 162 4.98 16.52 -22.43
C ALA A 162 6.18 15.56 -22.53
N GLN A 163 6.64 15.00 -21.41
CA GLN A 163 7.70 13.96 -21.41
C GLN A 163 7.21 12.64 -22.05
N LEU A 164 5.90 12.43 -22.15
CA LEU A 164 5.30 11.27 -22.82
C LEU A 164 5.07 11.50 -24.32
N ASP A 165 5.28 12.73 -24.81
CA ASP A 165 5.11 13.05 -26.22
C ASP A 165 6.25 12.44 -27.05
N GLY A 166 5.89 11.89 -28.21
CA GLY A 166 6.86 11.28 -29.13
C GLY A 166 7.38 9.89 -28.72
N LEU A 167 6.98 9.35 -27.56
CA LEU A 167 7.36 7.99 -27.15
C LEU A 167 6.92 6.92 -28.16
N ASP A 168 5.76 7.08 -28.78
CA ASP A 168 5.26 6.18 -29.83
C ASP A 168 6.13 6.21 -31.10
N GLU A 169 6.65 7.40 -31.46
CA GLU A 169 7.54 7.56 -32.61
C GLU A 169 8.91 6.93 -32.33
N GLN A 170 9.44 7.12 -31.11
CA GLN A 170 10.68 6.48 -30.67
C GLN A 170 10.58 4.95 -30.68
N LEU A 171 9.47 4.39 -30.19
CA LEU A 171 9.26 2.94 -30.26
C LEU A 171 9.13 2.45 -31.71
N ALA A 172 8.47 3.22 -32.58
CA ALA A 172 8.36 2.88 -34.01
C ALA A 172 9.73 2.90 -34.71
N GLU A 173 10.62 3.82 -34.34
CA GLU A 173 12.01 3.86 -34.78
C GLU A 173 12.80 2.65 -34.27
N PHE A 174 12.75 2.36 -32.98
CA PHE A 174 13.37 1.17 -32.37
C PHE A 174 12.97 -0.13 -33.08
N ASN A 175 11.69 -0.30 -33.39
CA ASN A 175 11.20 -1.48 -34.10
C ASN A 175 11.62 -1.53 -35.58
N ARG A 176 11.86 -0.38 -36.20
CA ARG A 176 12.34 -0.30 -37.60
C ARG A 176 13.81 -0.65 -37.71
N ASP A 177 14.62 -0.21 -36.75
CA ASP A 177 16.06 -0.49 -36.72
C ASP A 177 16.33 -1.97 -36.47
N GLY A 178 15.45 -2.65 -35.71
CA GLY A 178 15.53 -4.08 -35.47
C GLY A 178 16.69 -4.51 -34.56
N GLU A 179 17.41 -3.56 -33.97
CA GLU A 179 18.48 -3.80 -32.99
C GLU A 179 17.93 -3.78 -31.56
N GLY A 180 18.49 -4.61 -30.67
CA GLY A 180 18.11 -4.70 -29.25
C GLY A 180 16.86 -5.54 -28.95
N ASP A 181 16.77 -6.05 -27.72
CA ASP A 181 15.64 -6.90 -27.28
C ASP A 181 14.54 -6.09 -26.56
N SER A 182 14.89 -4.93 -26.00
CA SER A 182 13.97 -4.07 -25.26
C SER A 182 14.17 -2.58 -25.54
N PHE A 183 13.09 -1.83 -25.39
CA PHE A 183 13.08 -0.36 -25.42
C PHE A 183 12.62 0.18 -24.07
N THR A 184 13.40 1.07 -23.48
CA THR A 184 13.09 1.67 -22.17
C THR A 184 12.83 3.16 -22.34
N ALA A 185 11.72 3.63 -21.79
CA ALA A 185 11.39 5.05 -21.69
C ALA A 185 11.19 5.43 -20.22
N THR A 186 11.68 6.61 -19.86
CA THR A 186 11.64 7.12 -18.48
C THR A 186 11.01 8.50 -18.43
N ILE A 187 10.22 8.73 -17.39
CA ILE A 187 9.64 10.03 -17.05
C ILE A 187 10.00 10.35 -15.61
N THR A 188 10.45 11.57 -15.32
CA THR A 188 10.95 11.93 -13.99
C THR A 188 10.39 13.29 -13.57
N SER A 189 10.04 13.39 -12.29
CA SER A 189 9.79 14.65 -11.60
C SER A 189 10.67 14.71 -10.36
N ASP A 190 11.38 15.82 -10.21
CA ASP A 190 12.15 16.16 -9.01
C ASP A 190 11.43 17.21 -8.15
N ASP A 191 10.20 17.56 -8.54
CA ASP A 191 9.39 18.57 -7.87
C ASP A 191 8.60 17.92 -6.73
N GLY A 192 9.05 18.15 -5.49
CA GLY A 192 8.32 17.79 -4.27
C GLY A 192 9.16 17.08 -3.22
N GLY A 193 8.50 16.23 -2.45
CA GLY A 193 9.07 15.48 -1.33
C GLY A 193 9.87 14.24 -1.71
N ALA A 194 9.84 13.85 -2.98
CA ALA A 194 10.58 12.73 -3.55
C ALA A 194 10.90 12.98 -5.03
N THR A 195 11.99 12.41 -5.52
CA THR A 195 12.17 12.24 -6.96
C THR A 195 11.35 11.02 -7.38
N VAL A 196 10.41 11.22 -8.32
CA VAL A 196 9.49 10.18 -8.79
C VAL A 196 9.81 9.85 -10.24
N THR A 197 10.20 8.61 -10.51
CA THR A 197 10.58 8.15 -11.86
C THR A 197 9.66 7.04 -12.34
N GLY A 198 8.91 7.29 -13.41
CA GLY A 198 8.16 6.27 -14.13
C GLY A 198 9.02 5.62 -15.20
N VAL A 199 8.97 4.30 -15.32
CA VAL A 199 9.76 3.53 -16.31
C VAL A 199 8.82 2.61 -17.06
N LEU A 200 8.79 2.69 -18.40
CA LEU A 200 8.24 1.64 -19.24
C LEU A 200 9.37 0.85 -19.87
N VAL A 201 9.22 -0.47 -19.91
CA VAL A 201 10.14 -1.36 -20.62
C VAL A 201 9.34 -2.17 -21.61
N PHE A 202 9.45 -1.89 -22.91
CA PHE A 202 8.87 -2.72 -23.96
C PHE A 202 9.81 -3.87 -24.28
N ASP A 203 9.35 -5.11 -24.11
CA ASP A 203 10.08 -6.32 -24.53
C ASP A 203 9.62 -6.76 -25.92
N ARG A 204 10.53 -6.79 -26.90
CA ARG A 204 10.19 -7.10 -28.30
C ARG A 204 9.76 -8.55 -28.49
N ALA A 205 10.33 -9.48 -27.71
CA ALA A 205 10.08 -10.91 -27.87
C ALA A 205 8.66 -11.31 -27.44
N SER A 206 8.16 -10.71 -26.36
CA SER A 206 6.85 -10.99 -25.78
C SER A 206 5.79 -9.95 -26.14
N GLY A 207 6.19 -8.73 -26.52
CA GLY A 207 5.31 -7.57 -26.68
C GLY A 207 4.80 -6.97 -25.37
N ILE A 208 5.22 -7.52 -24.22
CA ILE A 208 4.80 -7.07 -22.90
C ILE A 208 5.53 -5.77 -22.56
N THR A 209 4.81 -4.85 -21.89
CA THR A 209 5.38 -3.56 -21.46
C THR A 209 5.18 -3.38 -19.95
N PRO A 210 5.99 -3.99 -19.07
CA PRO A 210 5.93 -3.66 -17.65
C PRO A 210 6.17 -2.18 -17.40
N VAL A 211 5.44 -1.64 -16.43
CA VAL A 211 5.57 -0.27 -15.96
C VAL A 211 5.96 -0.27 -14.50
N PHE A 212 6.95 0.56 -14.17
CA PHE A 212 7.46 0.75 -12.83
C PHE A 212 7.33 2.22 -12.43
N VAL A 213 7.22 2.46 -11.13
CA VAL A 213 7.38 3.79 -10.52
C VAL A 213 8.37 3.67 -9.38
N GLU A 214 9.48 4.37 -9.49
CA GLU A 214 10.49 4.47 -8.44
C GLU A 214 10.36 5.79 -7.69
N PHE A 215 10.44 5.72 -6.37
CA PHE A 215 10.51 6.85 -5.47
C PHE A 215 11.88 6.86 -4.80
N THR A 216 12.63 7.94 -4.95
CA THR A 216 13.87 8.19 -4.21
C THR A 216 13.69 9.42 -3.32
N PRO A 217 14.35 9.47 -2.14
CA PRO A 217 14.37 10.67 -1.33
C PRO A 217 14.80 11.90 -2.14
N ALA A 218 14.07 13.00 -2.00
CA ALA A 218 14.45 14.25 -2.64
C ALA A 218 15.85 14.71 -2.15
N PRO A 219 16.67 15.30 -3.03
CA PRO A 219 18.02 15.78 -2.71
C PRO A 219 18.03 16.89 -1.65
#